data_AF-A0A7W9KRB5-F1
#
_entry.id   AF-A0A7W9KRB5-F1
#
_cell.length_a   1.000
_cell.length_b   1.000
_cell.length_c   1.000
_cell.angle_alpha   90.00
_cell.angle_beta   90.00
_cell.angle_gamma   90.00
#
_symmetry.space_group_name_H-M   'P 1'
#
loop_
_entity.id
_entity.type
_entity.pdbx_description
1 polymer ?
#
loop_
_entity_poly.entity_id
_entity_poly.type
_entity_poly.pdbx_seq_one_letter_code
_entity_poly.pdbx_strand_id
1 'polypeptide(L)'
;MPRPLLFLDVDGTLIPFGGVTYSSYHTDSPDPLLTRLDPAHGARLCALSCELVWATTWLSDANDLIAPLLGLPPLPVVDRPDTDDEEPPGLHWKTWPRLAD
;
A
#
# COMPACT_ATOMS: atom_id res chain seq x y z
N MET A 1 -17.22 -18.74 -3.10
CA MET A 1 -17.31 -17.31 -3.45
C MET A 1 -15.90 -16.78 -3.59
N PRO A 2 -15.60 -15.89 -4.56
CA PRO A 2 -14.31 -15.22 -4.61
C PRO A 2 -14.09 -14.43 -3.32
N ARG A 3 -12.84 -14.34 -2.84
CA ARG A 3 -12.52 -13.51 -1.69
C ARG A 3 -12.69 -12.03 -2.08
N PRO A 4 -13.16 -11.16 -1.16
CA PRO A 4 -13.17 -9.72 -1.41
C PRO A 4 -11.76 -9.21 -1.72
N LEU A 5 -11.65 -8.21 -2.59
CA LEU A 5 -10.40 -7.47 -2.80
C LEU A 5 -10.28 -6.33 -1.78
N LEU A 6 -9.07 -6.09 -1.29
CA LEU A 6 -8.72 -4.90 -0.51
C LEU A 6 -7.58 -4.17 -1.22
N PHE A 7 -7.91 -3.00 -1.77
CA PHE A 7 -6.94 -2.06 -2.32
C PHE A 7 -6.25 -1.32 -1.18
N LEU A 8 -4.95 -1.56 -1.03
CA LEU A 8 -4.14 -1.12 0.10
C LEU A 8 -3.28 0.07 -0.31
N ASP A 9 -3.55 1.21 0.32
CA ASP A 9 -2.71 2.41 0.20
C ASP A 9 -1.61 2.41 1.27
N VAL A 10 -0.58 3.23 1.05
CA VAL A 10 0.56 3.39 1.96
C VAL A 10 0.48 4.75 2.65
N ASP A 11 0.54 5.81 1.85
CA ASP A 11 0.63 7.19 2.30
C ASP A 11 -0.66 7.63 3.01
N GLY A 12 -0.56 7.98 4.29
CA GLY A 12 -1.69 8.36 5.13
C GLY A 12 -2.53 7.18 5.63
N THR A 13 -2.25 5.95 5.19
CA THR A 13 -2.93 4.71 5.63
C THR A 13 -2.02 3.85 6.48
N LEU A 14 -0.95 3.30 5.91
CA LEU A 14 0.06 2.52 6.63
C LEU A 14 1.16 3.42 7.22
N ILE A 15 1.47 4.52 6.53
CA ILE A 15 2.40 5.56 6.96
C ILE A 15 1.59 6.80 7.35
N PRO A 16 1.31 7.03 8.64
CA PRO A 16 0.48 8.15 9.06
C PRO A 16 1.17 9.51 8.84
N PHE A 17 0.35 10.51 8.47
CA PHE A 17 0.73 11.92 8.34
C PHE A 17 -0.14 12.83 9.23
N GLY A 18 0.29 14.09 9.42
CA GLY A 18 -0.48 15.11 10.15
C GLY A 18 -0.45 15.02 11.68
N GLY A 19 0.27 14.04 12.24
CA GLY A 19 0.52 13.91 13.67
C GLY A 19 1.71 14.74 14.16
N VAL A 20 1.73 15.05 15.46
CA VAL A 20 2.84 15.74 16.14
C VAL A 20 3.99 14.81 16.53
N THR A 21 3.69 13.53 16.77
CA THR A 21 4.65 12.48 17.09
C THR A 21 4.21 11.16 16.46
N TYR A 22 5.17 10.31 16.10
CA TYR A 22 4.92 9.00 15.52
C TYR A 22 5.74 7.94 16.27
N SER A 23 5.16 6.75 16.43
CA SER A 23 5.94 5.57 16.82
C SER A 23 6.97 5.24 15.74
N SER A 24 8.11 4.73 16.17
CA SER A 24 9.19 4.30 15.28
C SER A 24 9.53 2.85 15.58
N TYR A 25 9.57 2.01 14.54
CA TYR A 25 9.79 0.56 14.65
C TYR A 25 11.06 0.14 13.89
N HIS A 26 11.16 0.48 12.61
CA HIS A 26 12.30 0.14 11.75
C HIS A 26 13.39 1.20 11.81
N THR A 27 13.99 1.43 12.98
CA THR A 27 14.93 2.54 13.21
C THR A 27 16.21 2.47 12.36
N ASP A 28 16.52 1.29 11.82
CA ASP A 28 17.67 1.07 10.94
C ASP A 28 17.37 1.39 9.47
N SER A 29 16.11 1.72 9.13
CA SER A 29 15.73 2.13 7.79
C SER A 29 16.38 3.47 7.42
N PRO A 30 17.02 3.58 6.25
CA PRO A 30 17.56 4.86 5.76
C PRO A 30 16.46 5.86 5.38
N ASP A 31 15.23 5.39 5.14
CA ASP A 31 14.06 6.23 4.91
C ASP A 31 13.29 6.46 6.23
N PRO A 32 13.23 7.71 6.73
CA PRO A 32 12.49 8.07 7.93
C PRO A 32 10.99 7.75 7.88
N LEU A 33 10.37 7.71 6.70
CA LEU A 33 8.96 7.38 6.55
C LEU A 33 8.71 5.89 6.84
N LEU A 34 9.57 5.02 6.33
CA LEU A 34 9.47 3.57 6.57
C LEU A 34 9.67 3.22 8.06
N THR A 35 10.39 4.05 8.83
CA THR A 35 10.51 3.86 10.29
C THR A 35 9.16 3.88 11.00
N ARG A 36 8.12 4.50 10.41
CA ARG A 36 6.77 4.63 10.99
C ARG A 36 5.87 3.42 10.72
N LEU A 37 6.28 2.49 9.86
CA LEU A 37 5.50 1.29 9.57
C LEU A 37 5.44 0.41 10.82
N ASP A 38 4.23 0.17 11.31
CA ASP A 38 4.00 -0.77 12.41
C ASP A 38 3.98 -2.21 11.85
N PRO A 39 4.94 -3.08 12.23
CA PRO A 39 4.99 -4.45 11.74
C PRO A 39 3.76 -5.26 12.15
N ALA A 40 3.02 -4.87 13.20
CA ALA A 40 1.79 -5.52 13.59
C ALA A 40 0.67 -5.36 12.55
N HIS A 41 0.75 -4.37 11.65
CA HIS A 41 -0.23 -4.21 10.57
C HIS A 41 -0.21 -5.39 9.59
N GLY A 42 0.95 -5.97 9.30
CA GLY A 42 1.02 -7.12 8.39
C GLY A 42 0.24 -8.33 8.90
N ALA A 43 0.42 -8.69 10.18
CA ALA A 43 -0.34 -9.77 10.80
C ALA A 43 -1.86 -9.49 10.80
N ARG A 44 -2.27 -8.24 11.03
CA ARG A 44 -3.68 -7.83 10.97
C ARG A 44 -4.25 -7.93 9.55
N LEU A 45 -3.49 -7.49 8.54
CA LEU A 45 -3.87 -7.58 7.13
C LEU A 45 -4.01 -9.03 6.68
N CYS A 46 -3.07 -9.91 7.04
CA CYS A 46 -3.15 -11.35 6.74
C CYS A 46 -4.33 -12.05 7.42
N ALA A 47 -4.81 -11.53 8.55
CA ALA A 47 -5.99 -12.07 9.22
C ALA A 47 -7.30 -11.69 8.52
N LEU A 48 -7.29 -10.71 7.62
CA LEU A 48 -8.45 -10.38 6.81
C LEU A 48 -8.69 -11.50 5.79
N SER A 49 -9.94 -11.94 5.66
CA SER A 49 -10.32 -12.95 4.66
C SER A 49 -10.48 -12.35 3.26
N CYS A 50 -9.55 -11.49 2.84
CA CYS A 50 -9.51 -10.81 1.55
C CYS A 50 -8.22 -11.10 0.79
N GLU A 51 -8.22 -10.77 -0.49
CA GLU A 51 -7.03 -10.68 -1.32
C GLU A 51 -6.54 -9.23 -1.32
N LEU A 52 -5.29 -9.02 -0.92
CA LEU A 52 -4.68 -7.70 -0.82
C LEU A 52 -4.07 -7.31 -2.18
N VAL A 53 -4.24 -6.05 -2.57
CA VAL A 53 -3.67 -5.47 -3.80
C VAL A 53 -3.10 -4.11 -3.46
N TRP A 54 -1.87 -3.81 -3.86
CA TRP A 54 -1.29 -2.48 -3.70
C TRP A 54 -2.02 -1.47 -4.58
N ALA A 55 -2.56 -0.42 -3.98
CA ALA A 55 -3.17 0.71 -4.67
C ALA A 55 -2.54 2.00 -4.12
N THR A 56 -1.26 2.18 -4.43
CA THR A 56 -0.41 3.21 -3.87
C THR A 56 0.52 3.80 -4.94
N THR A 57 0.95 5.04 -4.75
CA THR A 57 1.94 5.70 -5.61
C THR A 57 3.34 5.10 -5.53
N TRP A 58 3.59 4.21 -4.56
CA TRP A 58 4.82 3.42 -4.47
C TRP A 58 4.89 2.33 -5.56
N LEU A 59 3.77 1.97 -6.19
CA LEU A 59 3.71 0.97 -7.26
C LEU A 59 4.44 -0.34 -6.87
N SER A 60 5.32 -0.86 -7.74
CA SER A 60 6.12 -2.05 -7.50
C SER A 60 7.07 -1.92 -6.32
N ASP A 61 7.55 -0.71 -6.01
CA ASP A 61 8.48 -0.48 -4.91
C ASP A 61 7.85 -0.83 -3.55
N ALA A 62 6.52 -0.89 -3.46
CA ALA A 62 5.83 -1.39 -2.27
C ALA A 62 6.18 -2.86 -1.96
N ASN A 63 6.38 -3.70 -2.99
CA ASN A 63 6.81 -5.08 -2.79
C ASN A 63 8.28 -5.18 -2.33
N ASP A 64 9.13 -4.26 -2.78
CA ASP A 64 10.56 -4.30 -2.47
C ASP A 64 10.88 -3.65 -1.11
N LEU A 65 10.18 -2.57 -0.76
CA LEU A 65 10.51 -1.72 0.39
C LEU A 65 9.54 -1.90 1.56
N ILE A 66 8.25 -2.18 1.31
CA ILE A 66 7.21 -2.14 2.35
C ILE A 66 6.77 -3.54 2.76
N ALA A 67 6.51 -4.43 1.80
CA ALA A 67 6.07 -5.79 2.08
C ALA A 67 7.01 -6.54 3.04
N PRO A 68 8.35 -6.47 2.92
CA PRO A 68 9.26 -7.14 3.85
C PRO A 68 9.17 -6.60 5.28
N LEU A 69 8.95 -5.30 5.44
CA LEU A 69 8.83 -4.65 6.75
C LEU A 69 7.54 -5.06 7.48
N LEU A 70 6.49 -5.36 6.73
CA LEU A 70 5.21 -5.86 7.25
C LEU A 70 5.15 -7.40 7.28
N GLY A 71 6.15 -8.12 6.77
CA GLY A 71 6.10 -9.58 6.63
C GLY A 71 5.00 -10.06 5.68
N LEU A 72 4.62 -9.23 4.69
CA LEU A 72 3.67 -9.58 3.65
C LEU A 72 4.40 -10.28 2.48
N PRO A 73 3.75 -11.24 1.79
CA PRO A 73 4.24 -11.70 0.50
C PRO A 73 4.14 -10.57 -0.55
N PRO A 74 4.80 -10.70 -1.70
CA PRO A 74 4.54 -9.81 -2.83
C PRO A 74 3.05 -9.82 -3.19
N LEU A 75 2.48 -8.64 -3.39
CA LEU A 75 1.07 -8.45 -3.74
C LEU A 75 0.94 -7.94 -5.19
N PRO A 76 -0.18 -8.22 -5.87
CA PRO A 76 -0.52 -7.54 -7.12
C PRO A 76 -0.54 -6.03 -6.94
N VAL A 77 -0.16 -5.30 -7.99
CA VAL A 77 -0.07 -3.83 -7.98
C VAL A 77 -1.10 -3.27 -8.96
N VAL A 78 -1.84 -2.26 -8.53
CA VAL A 78 -2.67 -1.45 -9.41
C VAL A 78 -1.78 -0.52 -10.23
N ASP A 79 -1.89 -0.61 -11.55
CA ASP A 79 -1.31 0.35 -12.48
C ASP A 79 -1.95 1.72 -12.28
N ARG A 80 -1.09 2.70 -12.01
CA ARG A 80 -1.46 4.10 -12.06
C ARG A 80 -1.34 4.59 -13.50
N PRO A 81 -2.35 5.28 -14.05
CA PRO A 81 -2.23 5.91 -15.36
C PRO A 81 -1.08 6.92 -15.40
N ASP A 82 -0.45 7.06 -16.57
CA ASP A 82 0.68 7.97 -16.75
C ASP A 82 0.23 9.43 -16.83
N THR A 83 -0.98 9.66 -17.32
CA THR A 83 -1.60 10.98 -17.42
C THR A 83 -3.05 10.97 -16.96
N ASP A 84 -3.54 12.11 -16.48
CA ASP A 84 -4.93 12.26 -16.02
C ASP A 84 -5.96 12.05 -17.16
N ASP A 85 -5.54 12.21 -18.42
CA ASP A 85 -6.38 11.99 -19.61
C ASP A 85 -6.72 10.50 -19.85
N GLU A 86 -5.98 9.58 -19.20
CA GLU A 86 -6.25 8.13 -19.24
C GLU A 86 -7.30 7.70 -18.20
N GLU A 87 -7.63 8.56 -17.25
CA GLU A 87 -8.68 8.31 -16.27
C GLU A 87 -10.07 8.62 -16.86
N PRO A 88 -11.08 7.76 -16.63
CA PRO A 88 -12.44 8.11 -16.94
C PRO A 88 -12.86 9.39 -16.19
N PRO A 89 -13.58 10.33 -16.83
CA PRO A 89 -13.95 11.60 -16.20
C PRO A 89 -14.66 11.41 -14.86
N GLY A 90 -14.11 12.02 -13.80
CA GLY A 90 -14.68 12.00 -12.45
C GLY A 90 -14.41 10.72 -11.65
N LEU A 91 -13.60 9.79 -12.16
CA LEU A 91 -13.13 8.61 -11.43
C LEU A 91 -11.65 8.74 -11.09
N HIS A 92 -11.28 8.36 -9.87
CA HIS A 92 -9.89 8.25 -9.47
C HIS A 92 -9.36 6.85 -9.84
N TRP A 93 -8.11 6.71 -10.26
CA TRP A 93 -7.55 5.42 -10.69
C TRP A 93 -7.73 4.27 -9.68
N LYS A 94 -7.69 4.56 -8.37
CA LYS A 94 -7.97 3.55 -7.32
C LYS A 94 -9.43 3.04 -7.30
N THR A 95 -10.36 3.73 -7.97
CA THR A 95 -11.78 3.35 -8.11
C THR A 95 -12.07 2.65 -9.44
N TRP A 96 -11.14 2.70 -10.39
CA TRP A 96 -11.14 1.94 -11.65
C TRP A 96 -9.77 1.28 -11.86
N PRO A 97 -9.39 0.31 -11.02
CA PRO A 97 -8.03 -0.22 -11.00
C PRO A 97 -7.78 -1.17 -12.18
N ARG A 98 -6.63 -1.00 -12.82
CA ARG A 98 -6.01 -1.97 -13.74
C ARG A 98 -4.87 -2.64 -12.99
N LEU A 99 -4.72 -3.96 -13.11
CA LEU A 99 -3.57 -4.65 -12.52
C LEU A 99 -2.39 -4.58 -13.48
N ALA A 100 -1.20 -4.35 -12.93
CA ALA A 100 0.06 -4.46 -13.67
C ALA A 100 0.24 -5.86 -14.26
N ASP A 101 0.82 -5.93 -15.46
CA ASP A 101 1.20 -7.18 -16.15
C ASP A 101 2.41 -7.88 -15.49
#